data_AF-A0ABD2A7I3-F1
#
_entry.id   AF-A0ABD2A7I3-F1
#
_cell.length_a   1.000
_cell.length_b   1.000
_cell.length_c   1.000
_cell.angle_alpha   90.00
_cell.angle_beta   90.00
_cell.angle_gamma   90.00
#
_symmetry.space_group_name_H-M   'P 1'
#
loop_
_entity.id
_entity.type
_entity.pdbx_description
1 polymer ?
#
loop_
_entity_poly.entity_id
_entity_poly.type
_entity_poly.pdbx_seq_one_letter_code
_entity_poly.pdbx_strand_id
1 'polypeptide(L)'
;MDHTDTIPHMLHTENAMLVDLILDNIQMNETFSSSRFAFELIIVGGGNPDRLIIIDPKKNLDDEHTPGIFEMIEVRIPSFDKTDEVGNNGAYLQWRPVSYGSAKRDIAGSTEIVQYRPSKVNLDAIENSMLHCYYGGKSKDILIQTLLISIGSKGDGFYKNTHYTTWTFIIGYGTPPDEQFSYLVIMIISIGLGLPLIIMFLAGLYMCIRNMSKRNTDTYLNR
;
A
#
# COMPACT_ATOMS: atom_id res chain seq x y z
N MET A 1 -4.52 -7.24 16.05
CA MET A 1 -4.25 -6.98 14.62
C MET A 1 -3.26 -8.04 14.22
N ASP A 2 -3.64 -8.88 13.26
CA ASP A 2 -2.83 -10.04 12.88
C ASP A 2 -2.56 -10.00 11.38
N HIS A 3 -1.37 -10.48 11.00
CA HIS A 3 -1.07 -10.71 9.59
C HIS A 3 -1.67 -12.05 9.16
N THR A 4 -2.10 -12.11 7.92
CA THR A 4 -2.49 -13.37 7.30
C THR A 4 -1.29 -14.26 7.06
N ASP A 5 -1.43 -15.57 7.31
CA ASP A 5 -0.38 -16.56 7.05
C ASP A 5 -0.09 -16.72 5.55
N THR A 6 -1.05 -16.34 4.70
CA THR A 6 -0.92 -16.35 3.24
C THR A 6 -0.32 -15.06 2.73
N ILE A 7 0.71 -15.18 1.88
CA ILE A 7 1.26 -14.08 1.08
C ILE A 7 0.12 -13.38 0.31
N PRO A 8 0.02 -12.04 0.31
CA PRO A 8 1.05 -11.05 0.65
C PRO A 8 1.08 -10.57 2.11
N HIS A 9 0.62 -11.39 3.07
CA HIS A 9 0.66 -11.08 4.51
C HIS A 9 -0.03 -9.76 4.86
N MET A 10 -1.26 -9.58 4.38
CA MET A 10 -2.03 -8.38 4.66
C MET A 10 -2.35 -8.31 6.17
N LEU A 11 -2.09 -7.15 6.78
CA LEU A 11 -2.49 -6.84 8.16
C LEU A 11 -3.99 -6.55 8.21
N HIS A 12 -4.72 -7.24 9.07
CA HIS A 12 -6.16 -7.03 9.20
C HIS A 12 -6.61 -6.79 10.64
N THR A 13 -7.78 -6.18 10.76
CA THR A 13 -8.46 -5.83 12.01
C THR A 13 -9.82 -6.53 12.04
N GLU A 14 -10.47 -6.54 13.20
CA GLU A 14 -11.82 -7.11 13.35
C GLU A 14 -12.89 -6.39 12.51
N ASN A 15 -12.62 -5.14 12.10
CA ASN A 15 -13.52 -4.30 11.31
C ASN A 15 -13.22 -4.37 9.81
N ALA A 16 -12.47 -5.39 9.38
CA ALA A 16 -11.99 -5.53 8.02
C ALA A 16 -12.30 -6.91 7.45
N MET A 17 -12.66 -6.94 6.17
CA MET A 17 -12.82 -8.13 5.37
C MET A 17 -11.64 -8.26 4.42
N LEU A 18 -10.96 -9.40 4.47
CA LEU A 18 -9.98 -9.80 3.48
C LEU A 18 -10.67 -10.50 2.32
N VAL A 19 -10.39 -10.08 1.10
CA VAL A 19 -10.88 -10.70 -0.13
C VAL A 19 -9.70 -11.14 -0.96
N ASP A 20 -9.76 -12.38 -1.44
CA ASP A 20 -8.74 -12.96 -2.31
C ASP A 20 -9.39 -13.43 -3.61
N LEU A 21 -9.06 -12.74 -4.70
CA LEU A 21 -9.53 -13.07 -6.04
C LEU A 21 -8.48 -13.91 -6.76
N ILE A 22 -8.90 -15.05 -7.28
CA ILE A 22 -8.05 -15.97 -8.01
C ILE A 22 -8.68 -16.23 -9.37
N LEU A 23 -7.93 -15.94 -10.44
CA LEU A 23 -8.28 -16.35 -11.79
C LEU A 23 -7.43 -17.56 -12.13
N ASP A 24 -8.03 -18.75 -12.11
CA ASP A 24 -7.35 -20.01 -12.37
C ASP A 24 -7.85 -20.64 -13.67
N ASN A 25 -6.93 -20.87 -14.59
CA ASN A 25 -7.14 -21.54 -15.87
C ASN A 25 -8.34 -21.02 -16.66
N ILE A 26 -8.52 -19.69 -16.69
CA ILE A 26 -9.57 -19.06 -17.50
C ILE A 26 -9.24 -19.27 -18.98
N GLN A 27 -10.18 -19.86 -19.70
CA GLN A 27 -10.03 -20.11 -21.13
C GLN A 27 -9.94 -18.77 -21.88
N MET A 28 -8.82 -18.57 -22.57
CA MET A 28 -8.59 -17.40 -23.41
C MET A 28 -8.77 -17.75 -24.88
N ASN A 29 -9.02 -16.73 -25.70
CA ASN A 29 -8.94 -16.88 -27.14
C ASN A 29 -7.48 -17.14 -27.57
N GLU A 30 -7.25 -18.22 -28.33
CA GLU A 30 -5.92 -18.66 -28.74
C GLU A 30 -5.14 -17.61 -29.56
N THR A 31 -5.87 -16.73 -30.23
CA THR A 31 -5.31 -15.63 -31.04
C THR A 31 -4.65 -14.53 -30.21
N PHE A 32 -4.98 -14.39 -28.93
CA PHE A 32 -4.35 -13.42 -28.05
C PHE A 32 -3.03 -13.96 -27.50
N SER A 33 -1.93 -13.29 -27.81
CA SER A 33 -0.58 -13.65 -27.33
C SER A 33 -0.24 -13.07 -25.97
N SER A 34 -0.94 -12.00 -25.56
CA SER A 34 -0.58 -11.17 -24.39
C SER A 34 -1.82 -10.66 -23.67
N SER A 35 -2.67 -11.59 -23.20
CA SER A 35 -3.91 -11.24 -22.50
C SER A 35 -3.63 -10.71 -21.09
N ARG A 36 -4.20 -9.55 -20.77
CA ARG A 36 -4.19 -8.95 -19.43
C ARG A 36 -5.60 -8.90 -18.89
N PHE A 37 -5.73 -9.15 -17.59
CA PHE A 37 -7.00 -9.00 -16.88
C PHE A 37 -7.01 -7.70 -16.10
N ALA A 38 -8.21 -7.11 -16.02
CA ALA A 38 -8.47 -5.95 -15.20
C ALA A 38 -9.82 -6.10 -14.50
N PHE A 39 -9.90 -5.50 -13.31
CA PHE A 39 -11.07 -5.44 -12.47
C PHE A 39 -11.51 -3.99 -12.39
N GLU A 40 -12.78 -3.75 -12.69
CA GLU A 40 -13.42 -2.47 -12.44
C GLU A 40 -14.22 -2.58 -11.14
N LEU A 41 -13.85 -1.77 -10.14
CA LEU A 41 -14.56 -1.66 -8.88
C LEU A 41 -15.47 -0.45 -8.91
N ILE A 42 -16.75 -0.63 -8.58
CA ILE A 42 -17.67 0.47 -8.28
C ILE A 42 -17.67 0.68 -6.77
N ILE A 43 -17.10 1.79 -6.33
CA ILE A 43 -16.98 2.18 -4.93
C ILE A 43 -18.08 3.17 -4.59
N VAL A 44 -18.84 2.87 -3.53
CA VAL A 44 -19.93 3.70 -3.03
C VAL A 44 -19.65 4.13 -1.59
N GLY A 45 -19.83 5.41 -1.28
CA GLY A 45 -19.46 5.96 0.01
C GLY A 45 -20.28 7.18 0.44
N GLY A 46 -20.36 7.40 1.76
CA GLY A 46 -20.99 8.58 2.37
C GLY A 46 -20.09 9.83 2.38
N GLY A 47 -19.29 10.03 1.33
CA GLY A 47 -18.38 11.18 1.19
C GLY A 47 -18.93 12.24 0.24
N ASN A 48 -18.18 13.33 0.06
CA ASN A 48 -18.56 14.39 -0.86
C ASN A 48 -18.62 13.87 -2.32
N PRO A 49 -19.79 13.88 -3.00
CA PRO A 49 -19.95 13.33 -4.36
C PRO A 49 -19.20 14.11 -5.45
N ASP A 50 -18.76 15.34 -5.14
CA ASP A 50 -18.00 16.18 -6.07
C ASP A 50 -16.49 15.95 -6.01
N ARG A 51 -16.01 15.22 -4.99
CA ARG A 51 -14.59 14.90 -4.82
C ARG A 51 -14.31 13.47 -5.27
N LEU A 52 -13.15 13.26 -5.90
CA LEU A 52 -12.69 11.91 -6.22
C LEU A 52 -12.24 11.18 -4.94
N ILE A 53 -12.35 9.84 -4.94
CA ILE A 53 -11.72 9.01 -3.92
C ILE A 53 -10.21 9.27 -3.91
N ILE A 54 -9.63 9.23 -2.72
CA ILE A 54 -8.21 9.50 -2.51
C ILE A 54 -7.47 8.18 -2.60
N ILE A 55 -6.46 8.11 -3.45
CA ILE A 55 -5.53 6.98 -3.54
C ILE A 55 -4.20 7.45 -2.97
N ASP A 56 -3.75 6.81 -1.89
CA ASP A 56 -2.51 7.11 -1.19
C ASP A 56 -1.58 5.89 -1.18
N PRO A 57 -0.51 5.88 -2.00
CA PRO A 57 0.52 4.87 -1.93
C PRO A 57 1.41 5.07 -0.69
N LYS A 58 1.30 4.17 0.29
CA LYS A 58 2.17 4.13 1.46
C LYS A 58 3.37 3.22 1.19
N LYS A 59 4.57 3.80 1.15
CA LYS A 59 5.84 3.06 1.01
C LYS A 59 6.47 2.86 2.38
N ASN A 60 6.62 1.61 2.81
CA ASN A 60 7.17 1.29 4.13
C ASN A 60 8.70 1.09 4.08
N LEU A 61 9.25 0.64 2.96
CA LEU A 61 10.69 0.46 2.72
C LEU A 61 11.07 0.87 1.30
N ASP A 62 12.22 1.51 1.17
CA ASP A 62 12.82 1.83 -0.12
C ASP A 62 13.68 0.67 -0.62
N ASP A 63 13.03 -0.44 -1.00
CA ASP A 63 13.71 -1.51 -1.75
C ASP A 63 13.49 -1.27 -3.24
N GLU A 64 14.50 -0.68 -3.89
CA GLU A 64 14.53 -0.39 -5.33
C GLU A 64 14.24 -1.64 -6.19
N HIS A 65 14.46 -2.84 -5.64
CA HIS A 65 14.33 -4.09 -6.37
C HIS A 65 13.08 -4.93 -6.04
N THR A 66 12.30 -4.58 -5.00
CA THR A 66 10.99 -5.21 -4.72
C THR A 66 9.91 -4.22 -4.25
N PRO A 67 9.62 -3.15 -5.02
CA PRO A 67 8.69 -2.10 -4.59
C PRO A 67 7.30 -2.65 -4.22
N GLY A 68 6.79 -3.63 -4.98
CA GLY A 68 5.42 -4.12 -4.80
C GLY A 68 5.12 -4.85 -3.49
N ILE A 69 6.13 -5.36 -2.78
CA ILE A 69 5.94 -6.10 -1.51
C ILE A 69 5.96 -5.14 -0.32
N PHE A 70 6.71 -4.04 -0.40
CA PHE A 70 6.85 -3.07 0.69
C PHE A 70 6.01 -1.81 0.50
N GLU A 71 5.18 -1.80 -0.53
CA GLU A 71 4.20 -0.77 -0.81
C GLU A 71 2.79 -1.26 -0.48
N MET A 72 1.97 -0.34 0.02
CA MET A 72 0.55 -0.55 0.26
C MET A 72 -0.22 0.59 -0.40
N ILE A 73 -1.09 0.24 -1.33
CA ILE A 73 -2.02 1.20 -1.90
C ILE A 73 -3.24 1.27 -1.01
N GLU A 74 -3.59 2.48 -0.61
CA GLU A 74 -4.73 2.75 0.25
C GLU A 74 -5.72 3.67 -0.48
N VAL A 75 -7.00 3.33 -0.41
CA VAL A 75 -8.09 4.10 -0.99
C VAL A 75 -9.01 4.55 0.13
N ARG A 76 -9.27 5.85 0.20
CA ARG A 76 -10.14 6.46 1.21
C ARG A 76 -11.27 7.27 0.58
N ILE A 77 -12.41 7.26 1.26
CA ILE A 77 -13.55 8.10 0.93
C ILE A 77 -13.29 9.52 1.44
N PRO A 78 -13.47 10.56 0.60
CA PRO A 78 -13.29 11.95 1.01
C PRO A 78 -14.34 12.39 2.03
N SER A 79 -13.92 13.19 3.01
CA SER A 79 -14.84 13.82 3.96
C SER A 79 -15.74 14.85 3.26
N PHE A 80 -16.90 15.14 3.87
CA PHE A 80 -17.73 16.29 3.51
C PHE A 80 -17.08 17.60 3.94
N ASP A 81 -16.33 17.59 5.04
CA ASP A 81 -15.65 18.78 5.53
C ASP A 81 -14.43 19.11 4.67
N LYS A 82 -14.19 20.40 4.44
CA LYS A 82 -13.09 20.86 3.59
C LYS A 82 -11.75 20.89 4.32
N THR A 83 -11.77 20.88 5.65
CA THR A 83 -10.60 20.98 6.53
C THR A 83 -9.94 19.63 6.77
N ASP A 84 -10.72 18.54 6.84
CA ASP A 84 -10.24 17.17 6.91
C ASP A 84 -10.30 16.54 5.53
N GLU A 85 -9.19 16.61 4.77
CA GLU A 85 -9.09 16.01 3.44
C GLU A 85 -9.39 14.50 3.49
N VAL A 86 -9.06 13.86 4.61
CA VAL A 86 -9.23 12.44 4.86
C VAL A 86 -10.11 12.25 6.09
N GLY A 87 -11.32 11.73 5.91
CA GLY A 87 -12.17 11.37 7.04
C GLY A 87 -11.51 10.25 7.85
N ASN A 88 -11.05 10.54 9.07
CA ASN A 88 -10.39 9.54 9.94
C ASN A 88 -11.31 8.36 10.31
N ASN A 89 -12.63 8.48 10.08
CA ASN A 89 -13.64 7.48 10.41
C ASN A 89 -14.41 6.96 9.16
N GLY A 90 -13.80 6.97 7.98
CA GLY A 90 -14.39 6.48 6.73
C GLY A 90 -14.23 4.97 6.51
N ALA A 91 -14.76 4.47 5.39
CA ALA A 91 -14.36 3.15 4.89
C ALA A 91 -13.06 3.27 4.09
N TYR A 92 -12.28 2.20 4.08
CA TYR A 92 -11.02 2.11 3.37
C TYR A 92 -10.93 0.82 2.55
N LEU A 93 -10.13 0.86 1.50
CA LEU A 93 -9.72 -0.29 0.70
C LEU A 93 -8.19 -0.28 0.61
N GLN A 94 -7.54 -1.42 0.88
CA GLN A 94 -6.08 -1.55 0.88
C GLN A 94 -5.62 -2.79 0.13
N TRP A 95 -4.54 -2.68 -0.63
CA TRP A 95 -3.87 -3.83 -1.25
C TRP A 95 -2.38 -3.55 -1.42
N ARG A 96 -1.58 -4.61 -1.55
CA ARG A 96 -0.22 -4.48 -2.08
C ARG A 96 -0.26 -4.51 -3.61
N PRO A 97 0.52 -3.69 -4.34
CA PRO A 97 0.50 -3.65 -5.79
C PRO A 97 1.24 -4.85 -6.42
N VAL A 98 0.90 -6.07 -5.97
CA VAL A 98 1.53 -7.33 -6.36
C VAL A 98 0.48 -8.42 -6.58
N SER A 99 0.70 -9.22 -7.63
CA SER A 99 -0.08 -10.38 -8.01
C SER A 99 0.83 -11.59 -8.17
N TYR A 100 0.33 -12.80 -7.96
CA TYR A 100 1.11 -14.03 -8.06
C TYR A 100 0.66 -14.89 -9.23
N GLY A 101 1.63 -15.35 -10.02
CA GLY A 101 1.43 -16.24 -11.17
C GLY A 101 1.27 -17.72 -10.81
N SER A 102 1.18 -18.09 -9.52
CA SER A 102 0.94 -19.48 -9.12
C SER A 102 0.31 -19.56 -7.73
N ALA A 103 -0.34 -20.69 -7.44
CA ALA A 103 -0.92 -20.97 -6.12
C ALA A 103 0.11 -20.97 -4.98
N LYS A 104 1.39 -21.22 -5.27
CA LYS A 104 2.47 -21.19 -4.26
C LYS A 104 2.85 -19.77 -3.81
N ARG A 105 2.47 -18.73 -4.58
CA ARG A 105 2.73 -17.31 -4.30
C ARG A 105 4.18 -16.98 -3.98
N ASP A 106 5.08 -17.31 -4.91
CA ASP A 106 6.50 -16.97 -4.79
C ASP A 106 6.79 -15.56 -5.31
N ILE A 107 7.76 -14.88 -4.70
CA ILE A 107 8.23 -13.55 -5.08
C ILE A 107 8.77 -13.56 -6.52
N ALA A 108 9.51 -14.61 -6.89
CA ALA A 108 10.07 -14.74 -8.24
C ALA A 108 9.00 -14.89 -9.34
N GLY A 109 7.81 -15.38 -8.98
CA GLY A 109 6.65 -15.52 -9.87
C GLY A 109 5.61 -14.43 -9.69
N SER A 110 5.99 -13.29 -9.10
CA SER A 110 5.10 -12.17 -8.89
C SER A 110 5.10 -11.19 -10.06
N THR A 111 4.00 -10.47 -10.23
CA THR A 111 3.86 -9.38 -11.18
C THR A 111 3.16 -8.18 -10.53
N GLU A 112 3.22 -7.05 -11.20
CA GLU A 112 2.70 -5.78 -10.71
C GLU A 112 1.18 -5.68 -10.89
N ILE A 113 0.54 -5.00 -9.95
CA ILE A 113 -0.83 -4.54 -10.07
C ILE A 113 -0.82 -3.03 -10.26
N VAL A 114 -1.50 -2.57 -11.32
CA VAL A 114 -1.55 -1.15 -11.68
C VAL A 114 -2.97 -0.64 -11.52
N GLN A 115 -3.13 0.38 -10.68
CA GLN A 115 -4.37 1.13 -10.49
C GLN A 115 -4.42 2.37 -11.38
N TYR A 116 -5.62 2.69 -11.85
CA TYR A 116 -5.86 3.87 -12.67
C TYR A 116 -6.57 4.97 -11.88
N ARG A 117 -6.60 6.18 -12.45
CA ARG A 117 -7.27 7.33 -11.83
C ARG A 117 -8.77 7.03 -11.65
N PRO A 118 -9.35 7.32 -10.47
CA PRO A 118 -10.79 7.19 -10.26
C PRO A 118 -11.60 8.07 -11.21
N SER A 119 -12.77 7.59 -11.60
CA SER A 119 -13.72 8.32 -12.44
C SER A 119 -15.13 8.24 -11.86
N LYS A 120 -15.98 9.21 -12.20
CA LYS A 120 -17.41 9.17 -11.86
C LYS A 120 -18.12 8.15 -12.75
N VAL A 121 -19.06 7.42 -12.17
CA VAL A 121 -19.84 6.38 -12.87
C VAL A 121 -21.04 7.00 -13.57
N ASN A 122 -21.40 6.47 -14.74
CA ASN A 122 -22.69 6.80 -15.34
C ASN A 122 -23.80 6.12 -14.53
N LEU A 123 -24.74 6.92 -14.00
CA LEU A 123 -25.83 6.41 -13.16
C LEU A 123 -26.74 5.43 -13.90
N ASP A 124 -26.87 5.56 -15.22
CA ASP A 124 -27.65 4.63 -16.05
C ASP A 124 -27.10 3.20 -15.97
N ALA A 125 -25.77 3.05 -15.79
CA ALA A 125 -25.12 1.74 -15.71
C ALA A 125 -25.43 0.98 -14.42
N ILE A 126 -25.91 1.68 -13.37
CA ILE A 126 -26.19 1.08 -12.06
C ILE A 126 -27.67 0.93 -11.76
N GLU A 127 -28.59 1.43 -12.61
CA GLU A 127 -30.04 1.40 -12.34
C GLU A 127 -30.60 -0.01 -12.10
N ASN A 128 -30.07 -1.02 -12.78
CA ASN A 128 -30.50 -2.41 -12.64
C ASN A 128 -29.60 -3.24 -11.69
N SER A 129 -28.81 -2.58 -10.83
CA SER A 129 -27.89 -3.25 -9.91
C SER A 129 -28.43 -3.30 -8.48
N MET A 130 -27.86 -4.19 -7.66
CA MET A 130 -28.16 -4.25 -6.22
C MET A 130 -27.84 -2.94 -5.50
N LEU A 131 -26.89 -2.15 -6.02
CA LEU A 131 -26.60 -0.81 -5.49
C LEU A 131 -27.81 0.12 -5.61
N HIS A 132 -28.51 0.10 -6.75
CA HIS A 132 -29.72 0.88 -6.93
C HIS A 132 -30.86 0.37 -6.03
N CYS A 133 -31.00 -0.94 -5.83
CA CYS A 133 -31.97 -1.48 -4.88
C CYS A 133 -31.71 -1.03 -3.43
N TYR A 134 -30.43 -0.91 -3.03
CA TYR A 134 -30.06 -0.54 -1.67
C TYR A 134 -30.13 0.99 -1.41
N TYR A 135 -29.58 1.79 -2.33
CA TYR A 135 -29.52 3.24 -2.18
C TYR A 135 -30.71 4.00 -2.81
N GLY A 136 -31.49 3.32 -3.65
CA GLY A 136 -32.64 3.89 -4.35
C GLY A 136 -32.26 5.08 -5.23
N GLY A 137 -33.13 6.08 -5.28
CA GLY A 137 -32.91 7.32 -6.04
C GLY A 137 -31.91 8.31 -5.41
N LYS A 138 -31.25 7.97 -4.29
CA LYS A 138 -30.28 8.84 -3.62
C LYS A 138 -28.90 8.84 -4.27
N SER A 139 -28.74 8.19 -5.43
CA SER A 139 -27.46 8.07 -6.15
C SER A 139 -26.77 9.38 -6.49
N LYS A 140 -27.49 10.52 -6.47
CA LYS A 140 -26.94 11.86 -6.70
C LYS A 140 -26.31 12.49 -5.45
N ASP A 141 -26.71 12.04 -4.26
CA ASP A 141 -26.27 12.60 -2.98
C ASP A 141 -25.15 11.78 -2.32
N ILE A 142 -24.82 10.62 -2.91
CA ILE A 142 -23.77 9.71 -2.45
C ILE A 142 -22.61 9.70 -3.44
N LEU A 143 -21.41 9.43 -2.92
CA LEU A 143 -20.24 9.25 -3.77
C LEU A 143 -20.33 7.89 -4.45
N ILE A 144 -20.29 7.88 -5.79
CA ILE A 144 -20.22 6.68 -6.63
C ILE A 144 -19.11 6.86 -7.66
N GLN A 145 -18.07 6.04 -7.57
CA GLN A 145 -16.89 6.14 -8.44
C GLN A 145 -16.39 4.78 -8.87
N THR A 146 -15.76 4.74 -10.03
CA THR A 146 -15.10 3.56 -10.57
C THR A 146 -13.59 3.65 -10.34
N LEU A 147 -13.01 2.52 -9.95
CA LEU A 147 -11.57 2.31 -9.85
C LEU A 147 -11.20 1.10 -10.69
N LEU A 148 -10.41 1.33 -11.73
CA LEU A 148 -9.89 0.26 -12.57
C LEU A 148 -8.54 -0.22 -12.03
N ILE A 149 -8.36 -1.53 -12.00
CA ILE A 149 -7.14 -2.20 -11.53
C ILE A 149 -6.77 -3.25 -12.56
N SER A 150 -5.56 -3.16 -13.13
CA SER A 150 -5.05 -4.15 -14.09
C SER A 150 -3.92 -4.96 -13.49
N ILE A 151 -3.78 -6.19 -13.96
CA ILE A 151 -2.70 -7.09 -13.55
C ILE A 151 -1.75 -7.32 -14.71
N GLY A 152 -0.46 -7.36 -14.37
CA GLY A 152 0.62 -7.68 -15.28
C GLY A 152 1.41 -6.44 -15.70
N SER A 153 2.70 -6.62 -15.90
CA SER A 153 3.63 -5.57 -16.33
C SER A 153 4.29 -5.94 -17.67
N LYS A 154 4.95 -4.99 -18.31
CA LYS A 154 5.53 -5.26 -19.63
C LYS A 154 6.70 -6.25 -19.52
N GLY A 155 6.55 -7.44 -20.10
CA GLY A 155 7.63 -8.43 -20.22
C GLY A 155 7.50 -9.65 -19.31
N ASP A 156 6.44 -9.75 -18.51
CA ASP A 156 6.16 -10.89 -17.62
C ASP A 156 5.45 -12.08 -18.33
N GLY A 157 5.07 -11.90 -19.60
CA GLY A 157 4.28 -12.88 -20.37
C GLY A 157 2.77 -12.89 -20.06
N PHE A 158 2.33 -11.98 -19.20
CA PHE A 158 0.94 -11.76 -18.76
C PHE A 158 0.25 -13.06 -18.29
N TYR A 159 -1.08 -13.08 -18.30
CA TYR A 159 -1.84 -14.23 -17.82
C TYR A 159 -1.62 -15.48 -18.68
N LYS A 160 -1.25 -15.33 -19.96
CA LYS A 160 -1.02 -16.47 -20.86
C LYS A 160 0.18 -17.33 -20.45
N ASN A 161 1.16 -16.76 -19.78
CA ASN A 161 2.34 -17.52 -19.37
C ASN A 161 2.00 -18.53 -18.25
N THR A 162 1.23 -18.08 -17.25
CA THR A 162 0.96 -18.86 -16.04
C THR A 162 -0.43 -19.48 -15.97
N HIS A 163 -1.39 -18.94 -16.73
CA HIS A 163 -2.82 -19.24 -16.61
C HIS A 163 -3.35 -19.08 -15.18
N TYR A 164 -2.69 -18.24 -14.40
CA TYR A 164 -2.99 -18.05 -12.99
C TYR A 164 -2.62 -16.63 -12.56
N THR A 165 -3.53 -15.96 -11.88
CA THR A 165 -3.25 -14.66 -11.26
C THR A 165 -4.09 -14.49 -10.00
N THR A 166 -3.55 -13.75 -9.03
CA THR A 166 -4.23 -13.47 -7.78
C THR A 166 -4.29 -11.97 -7.52
N TRP A 167 -5.32 -11.51 -6.84
CA TRP A 167 -5.35 -10.17 -6.27
C TRP A 167 -6.03 -10.22 -4.90
N THR A 168 -5.25 -9.87 -3.88
CA THR A 168 -5.71 -9.85 -2.50
C THR A 168 -5.85 -8.41 -2.04
N PHE A 169 -6.99 -8.06 -1.46
CA PHE A 169 -7.26 -6.73 -0.93
C PHE A 169 -8.11 -6.79 0.35
N ILE A 170 -8.06 -5.73 1.13
CA ILE A 170 -8.81 -5.56 2.37
C ILE A 170 -9.82 -4.42 2.20
N ILE A 171 -11.07 -4.66 2.57
CA ILE A 171 -12.08 -3.61 2.75
C ILE A 171 -12.42 -3.51 4.22
N GLY A 172 -12.43 -2.31 4.79
CA GLY A 172 -12.77 -2.14 6.20
C GLY A 172 -13.38 -0.79 6.52
N TYR A 173 -13.79 -0.65 7.78
CA TYR A 173 -14.33 0.59 8.33
C TYR A 173 -13.41 1.15 9.42
N GLY A 174 -13.31 2.48 9.48
CA GLY A 174 -12.49 3.21 10.44
C GLY A 174 -11.10 3.53 9.91
N THR A 175 -10.12 3.55 10.80
CA THR A 175 -8.72 3.83 10.43
C THR A 175 -8.08 2.59 9.83
N PRO A 176 -7.51 2.68 8.61
CA PRO A 176 -6.76 1.58 8.03
C PRO A 176 -5.59 1.18 8.94
N PRO A 177 -5.27 -0.11 9.05
CA PRO A 177 -4.10 -0.56 9.79
C PRO A 177 -2.82 -0.03 9.12
N ASP A 178 -1.96 0.58 9.93
CA ASP A 178 -0.63 1.00 9.48
C ASP A 178 0.38 -0.12 9.78
N GLU A 179 1.08 -0.56 8.74
CA GLU A 179 2.16 -1.53 8.89
C GLU A 179 3.42 -0.83 9.42
N GLN A 180 3.85 -1.20 10.61
CA GLN A 180 5.09 -0.73 11.20
C GLN A 180 6.18 -1.79 11.09
N PHE A 181 7.43 -1.34 11.15
CA PHE A 181 8.55 -2.26 11.25
C PHE A 181 8.44 -3.13 12.50
N SER A 182 8.83 -4.40 12.34
CA SER A 182 9.01 -5.28 13.49
C SER A 182 10.02 -4.66 14.46
N TYR A 183 9.70 -4.69 15.76
CA TYR A 183 10.59 -4.21 16.82
C TYR A 183 11.97 -4.87 16.77
N LEU A 184 12.05 -6.11 16.28
CA LEU A 184 13.31 -6.82 16.07
C LEU A 184 14.18 -6.10 15.02
N VAL A 185 13.60 -5.74 13.87
CA VAL A 185 14.31 -5.02 12.81
C VAL A 185 14.78 -3.66 13.31
N ILE A 186 13.90 -2.92 13.99
CA ILE A 186 14.24 -1.63 14.61
C ILE A 186 15.41 -1.80 15.58
N MET A 187 15.40 -2.86 16.40
CA MET A 187 16.48 -3.16 17.36
C MET A 187 17.81 -3.47 16.65
N ILE A 188 17.80 -4.30 15.59
CA ILE A 188 19.03 -4.62 14.84
C ILE A 188 19.61 -3.35 14.22
N ILE A 189 18.79 -2.51 13.58
CA ILE A 189 19.22 -1.24 12.99
C ILE A 189 19.78 -0.31 14.07
N SER A 190 19.09 -0.24 15.22
CA SER A 190 19.50 0.60 16.36
C SER A 190 20.84 0.16 16.95
N ILE A 191 21.09 -1.14 17.08
CA ILE A 191 22.37 -1.66 17.57
C ILE A 191 23.46 -1.47 16.50
N GLY A 192 23.16 -1.83 15.25
CA GLY A 192 24.10 -1.77 14.13
C GLY A 192 24.59 -0.36 13.81
N LEU A 193 23.72 0.65 13.88
CA LEU A 193 24.08 2.06 13.64
C LEU A 193 24.40 2.82 14.94
N GLY A 194 23.76 2.47 16.05
CA GLY A 194 23.93 3.18 17.33
C GLY A 194 25.31 2.99 17.93
N LEU A 195 25.87 1.78 17.93
CA LEU A 195 27.22 1.53 18.45
C LEU A 195 28.30 2.33 17.71
N PRO A 196 28.37 2.30 16.36
CA PRO A 196 29.32 3.12 15.62
C PRO A 196 29.21 4.62 15.93
N LEU A 197 27.98 5.15 16.03
CA LEU A 197 27.75 6.56 16.33
C LEU A 197 28.22 6.93 17.74
N ILE A 198 27.96 6.09 18.74
CA ILE A 198 28.43 6.31 20.11
C ILE A 198 29.95 6.29 20.18
N ILE A 199 30.61 5.34 19.52
CA ILE A 199 32.07 5.25 19.47
C ILE A 199 32.66 6.50 18.81
N MET A 200 32.08 6.95 17.70
CA MET A 200 32.50 8.17 17.00
C MET A 200 32.34 9.41 17.88
N PHE A 201 31.23 9.52 18.60
CA PHE A 201 30.96 10.63 19.51
C PHE A 201 31.94 10.67 20.70
N LEU A 202 32.19 9.52 21.34
CA LEU A 202 33.15 9.40 22.44
C LEU A 202 34.58 9.70 21.97
N ALA A 203 34.99 9.20 20.80
CA ALA A 203 36.28 9.50 20.22
C ALA A 203 36.44 11.00 19.89
N GLY A 204 35.39 11.61 19.35
CA GLY A 204 35.34 13.06 19.08
C GLY A 204 35.47 13.89 20.36
N LEU A 205 34.68 13.58 21.39
CA LEU A 205 34.75 14.23 22.71
C LEU A 205 36.14 14.10 23.33
N TYR A 206 36.72 12.89 23.29
CA TYR A 206 38.06 12.64 23.80
C TYR A 206 39.11 13.49 23.08
N MET A 207 39.05 13.59 21.75
CA MET A 207 39.94 14.45 20.98
C MET A 207 39.76 15.94 21.31
N CYS A 208 38.52 16.42 21.47
CA CYS A 208 38.23 17.80 21.85
C CYS A 208 38.81 18.15 23.23
N ILE A 209 38.57 17.31 24.24
CA ILE A 209 39.09 17.51 25.60
C ILE A 209 40.63 17.52 25.59
N ARG A 210 41.25 16.58 24.87
CA ARG A 210 42.71 16.51 24.74
C ARG A 210 43.30 17.77 24.10
N ASN A 211 42.67 18.31 23.05
CA ASN A 211 43.14 19.53 22.40
C ASN A 211 42.96 20.78 23.28
N MET A 212 41.89 20.86 24.07
CA MET A 212 41.72 21.96 25.03
C MET A 212 42.73 21.89 26.17
N SER A 213 43.04 20.69 26.67
CA SER A 213 44.06 20.51 27.71
C SER A 213 45.46 20.93 27.23
N LYS A 214 45.83 20.63 25.98
CA LYS A 214 47.12 21.07 25.41
C LYS A 214 47.25 22.61 25.36
N ARG A 215 46.18 23.31 24.95
CA ARG A 215 46.14 24.78 24.94
C ARG A 215 46.31 25.41 26.33
N ASN A 216 45.82 24.76 27.38
CA ASN A 216 46.00 25.23 28.76
C ASN A 216 47.42 24.99 29.28
N THR A 217 48.12 23.92 28.87
CA THR A 217 49.51 23.68 29.29
C THR A 217 50.48 24.73 28.71
N ASP A 218 50.24 25.19 27.47
CA ASP A 218 51.07 26.22 26.83
C ASP A 218 50.94 27.61 27.49
N THR A 219 49.86 27.86 28.25
CA THR A 219 49.64 29.13 28.98
C THR A 219 50.31 29.14 30.36
N TYR A 220 50.66 27.99 30.94
CA TYR A 220 51.40 27.90 32.21
C TYR A 220 52.93 27.85 32.06
N LEU A 221 53.44 27.58 30.85
CA LEU A 221 54.89 27.55 30.54
C LEU A 221 55.44 28.92 30.07
N ASN A 222 54.58 29.93 29.91
CA ASN A 222 54.93 31.28 29.45
C ASN A 222 54.82 32.34 30.58
N ARG A 223 55.03 31.96 31.84
CA ARG A 223 55.10 32.90 32.97
C ARG A 223 56.35 32.71 33.79
#